data_AF-A0A0B1SBT3-F1
#
_entry.id   AF-A0A0B1SBT3-F1
#
_cell.length_a   1.000
_cell.length_b   1.000
_cell.length_c   1.000
_cell.angle_alpha   90.00
_cell.angle_beta   90.00
_cell.angle_gamma   90.00
#
_symmetry.space_group_name_H-M   'P 1'
#
loop_
_entity.id
_entity.type
_entity.pdbx_description
1 polymer ?
#
loop_
_entity_poly.entity_id
_entity_poly.type
_entity_poly.pdbx_seq_one_letter_code
_entity_poly.pdbx_strand_id
1 'polypeptide(L)'
;MDAWLRDEANVPAAVENSKPEKKTKKKKKLTVAREAYEETSGVCTPSNPNFDHGISPKVSHCSTPGTTKLCSNSDLIVDFSSSPNPGSDEVVVKLGLLIPGPRRLKDIEANVVDTLNARMVRSEPGFVLPASLSPGEHGELSLHFALGSKTLSQTLRGTITYLVEEEDGSMPGKLDFRLPLRSTDSLLSVMISKNDFSCLLAGGNVDFSASAQFVSEYSFRDLLTKITFVGHFSVVEEVGSAASLYATTTAGNPVCVLLKKNEENVHIGCKTGDQKLADVVVEDLKDICTRR
;
A
#
# COMPACT_ATOMS: atom_id res chain seq x y z
N MET A 1 -10.83 -50.01 38.21
CA MET A 1 -10.01 -49.53 37.07
C MET A 1 -10.08 -48.00 37.08
N ASP A 2 -9.75 -47.35 38.20
CA ASP A 2 -8.38 -47.09 38.72
C ASP A 2 -7.70 -46.02 37.85
N ALA A 3 -7.53 -44.79 38.36
CA ALA A 3 -6.32 -44.31 39.05
C ALA A 3 -5.14 -44.13 38.06
N TRP A 4 -4.35 -43.06 38.06
CA TRP A 4 -3.59 -42.51 39.20
C TRP A 4 -3.73 -40.99 39.37
N LEU A 5 -3.51 -40.50 40.59
CA LEU A 5 -3.53 -39.07 40.95
C LEU A 5 -2.61 -38.82 42.18
N ARG A 6 -1.57 -37.99 41.99
CA ARG A 6 -0.75 -37.21 42.97
C ARG A 6 0.28 -36.41 42.15
N ASP A 7 0.56 -35.13 42.34
CA ASP A 7 0.46 -34.21 43.49
C ASP A 7 1.55 -34.42 44.56
N GLU A 8 2.55 -33.53 44.53
CA GLU A 8 3.24 -33.03 45.73
C GLU A 8 3.92 -31.68 45.41
N ALA A 9 4.01 -30.79 46.41
CA ALA A 9 4.52 -29.42 46.26
C ALA A 9 5.71 -29.15 47.20
N ASN A 10 6.60 -28.20 46.84
CA ASN A 10 7.57 -27.69 47.81
C ASN A 10 8.03 -26.24 47.52
N VAL A 11 8.06 -25.42 48.56
CA VAL A 11 8.65 -24.07 48.64
C VAL A 11 9.00 -23.83 50.12
N PRO A 12 10.18 -23.29 50.44
CA PRO A 12 10.35 -21.83 50.55
C PRO A 12 11.66 -21.38 49.85
N ALA A 13 12.25 -20.19 49.99
CA ALA A 13 12.06 -19.10 50.95
C ALA A 13 12.33 -17.70 50.34
N ALA A 14 12.67 -16.71 51.17
CA ALA A 14 12.84 -15.29 50.83
C ALA A 14 14.15 -14.70 51.37
N VAL A 15 14.52 -13.49 50.89
CA VAL A 15 15.24 -12.36 51.54
C VAL A 15 15.79 -11.41 50.45
N GLU A 16 15.94 -10.09 50.60
CA GLU A 16 15.09 -9.02 51.17
C GLU A 16 15.71 -7.65 50.78
N ASN A 17 14.92 -6.59 50.52
CA ASN A 17 15.30 -5.15 50.44
C ASN A 17 16.42 -4.73 49.42
N SER A 18 16.47 -3.50 48.87
CA SER A 18 16.09 -2.20 49.42
C SER A 18 15.87 -1.11 48.34
N LYS A 19 15.19 -0.02 48.72
CA LYS A 19 15.22 1.30 48.05
C LYS A 19 15.47 2.40 49.09
N PRO A 20 16.26 3.42 48.75
CA PRO A 20 15.73 4.79 48.70
C PRO A 20 16.17 5.48 47.37
N GLU A 21 16.04 6.79 47.08
CA GLU A 21 15.47 7.96 47.77
C GLU A 21 14.94 8.97 46.71
N LYS A 22 14.53 10.17 47.16
CA LYS A 22 14.52 11.42 46.37
C LYS A 22 15.10 12.54 47.26
N LYS A 23 15.95 13.43 46.71
CA LYS A 23 16.28 14.72 47.36
C LYS A 23 16.15 15.93 46.43
N THR A 24 15.98 17.08 47.05
CA THR A 24 15.12 18.17 46.57
C THR A 24 15.90 19.47 46.37
N LYS A 25 15.54 20.23 45.31
CA LYS A 25 15.75 21.69 45.07
C LYS A 25 16.91 22.40 45.79
N LYS A 26 17.67 23.19 45.03
CA LYS A 26 17.90 24.61 45.40
C LYS A 26 18.08 25.52 44.18
N LYS A 27 17.34 26.62 44.15
CA LYS A 27 17.60 27.77 43.25
C LYS A 27 18.76 28.59 43.81
N LYS A 28 19.56 29.21 42.93
CA LYS A 28 20.18 30.51 43.21
C LYS A 28 19.97 31.41 41.99
N LYS A 29 19.60 32.66 42.25
CA LYS A 29 19.33 33.73 41.27
C LYS A 29 19.83 35.02 41.91
N LEU A 30 20.56 35.85 41.17
CA LEU A 30 20.78 37.32 41.28
C LEU A 30 21.95 37.64 40.30
N THR A 31 21.76 38.46 39.25
CA THR A 31 22.02 39.93 39.15
C THR A 31 23.50 40.33 39.31
N VAL A 32 24.09 41.31 38.62
CA VAL A 32 23.57 42.61 38.10
C VAL A 32 24.11 42.93 36.67
N ALA A 33 23.59 43.99 36.02
CA ALA A 33 24.05 44.63 34.77
C ALA A 33 25.43 45.36 34.93
N ARG A 34 25.95 46.31 34.12
CA ARG A 34 25.53 47.26 33.03
C ARG A 34 26.86 47.70 32.32
N GLU A 35 27.03 48.43 31.20
CA GLU A 35 26.21 49.22 30.23
C GLU A 35 27.06 49.49 28.94
N ALA A 36 26.65 50.45 28.07
CA ALA A 36 27.35 51.06 26.92
C ALA A 36 27.59 50.15 25.68
N TYR A 37 27.15 50.43 24.44
CA TYR A 37 26.62 51.62 23.71
C TYR A 37 27.65 52.51 22.97
N GLU A 38 27.17 53.14 21.89
CA GLU A 38 27.84 53.79 20.74
C GLU A 38 28.48 52.79 19.74
N GLU A 39 28.12 52.64 18.45
CA GLU A 39 27.41 53.43 17.39
C GLU A 39 28.35 54.04 16.34
N THR A 40 28.24 53.58 15.07
CA THR A 40 28.00 54.47 13.91
C THR A 40 27.77 53.73 12.57
N SER A 41 26.78 54.22 11.82
CA SER A 41 26.62 54.31 10.35
C SER A 41 27.27 53.31 9.39
N GLY A 42 26.43 52.71 8.53
CA GLY A 42 26.86 51.92 7.36
C GLY A 42 25.76 51.59 6.35
N VAL A 43 24.82 52.51 6.07
CA VAL A 43 23.70 52.26 5.13
C VAL A 43 24.15 52.38 3.67
N CYS A 44 24.12 51.27 2.93
CA CYS A 44 24.06 51.26 1.46
C CYS A 44 23.28 50.03 0.97
N THR A 45 21.99 50.22 0.65
CA THR A 45 21.24 49.28 -0.21
C THR A 45 21.48 49.59 -1.69
N PRO A 46 21.69 48.57 -2.51
CA PRO A 46 21.18 48.56 -3.88
C PRO A 46 20.17 47.41 -4.09
N SER A 47 19.36 47.51 -5.13
CA SER A 47 18.16 46.69 -5.33
C SER A 47 18.40 45.30 -5.95
N ASN A 48 17.44 44.41 -5.68
CA ASN A 48 17.29 43.06 -6.24
C ASN A 48 17.24 43.06 -7.79
N PRO A 49 17.53 41.94 -8.51
CA PRO A 49 16.63 40.77 -8.46
C PRO A 49 17.26 39.36 -8.51
N ASN A 50 16.47 38.39 -8.02
CA ASN A 50 16.43 36.96 -8.38
C ASN A 50 17.76 36.16 -8.41
N PHE A 51 18.13 35.60 -7.26
CA PHE A 51 18.66 34.24 -7.19
C PHE A 51 17.93 33.47 -6.08
N ASP A 52 16.72 32.98 -6.40
CA ASP A 52 15.93 32.20 -5.44
C ASP A 52 16.51 30.78 -5.32
N HIS A 53 16.74 30.33 -4.09
CA HIS A 53 17.71 29.28 -3.84
C HIS A 53 17.09 27.88 -3.93
N GLY A 54 16.88 27.44 -5.17
CA GLY A 54 16.73 26.02 -5.49
C GLY A 54 15.63 25.30 -4.74
N ILE A 55 14.36 25.69 -4.96
CA ILE A 55 13.24 24.76 -4.79
C ILE A 55 13.44 23.64 -5.82
N SER A 56 14.24 22.63 -5.44
CA SER A 56 14.32 21.38 -6.18
C SER A 56 12.90 20.87 -6.34
N PRO A 57 12.41 20.64 -7.58
CA PRO A 57 11.12 20.02 -7.76
C PRO A 57 11.15 18.69 -7.03
N LYS A 58 10.38 18.56 -5.95
CA LYS A 58 9.87 17.25 -5.57
C LYS A 58 9.08 16.81 -6.78
N VAL A 59 9.69 15.94 -7.59
CA VAL A 59 9.03 15.32 -8.72
C VAL A 59 7.89 14.52 -8.10
N SER A 60 6.70 15.12 -8.12
CA SER A 60 5.46 14.43 -7.86
C SER A 60 5.30 13.47 -9.03
N HIS A 61 5.90 12.29 -8.88
CA HIS A 61 5.82 11.21 -9.85
C HIS A 61 4.35 11.08 -10.22
N CYS A 62 4.05 11.20 -11.53
CA CYS A 62 2.70 11.06 -12.03
C CYS A 62 2.34 9.58 -11.97
N SER A 63 2.08 9.08 -10.76
CA SER A 63 1.60 7.73 -10.49
C SER A 63 0.31 7.56 -11.26
N THR A 64 0.37 6.82 -12.36
CA THR A 64 -0.77 6.58 -13.23
C THR A 64 -1.89 5.93 -12.40
N PRO A 65 -3.16 6.32 -12.58
CA PRO A 65 -4.25 5.84 -11.73
C PRO A 65 -4.28 4.30 -11.66
N GLY A 66 -4.04 3.75 -10.47
CA GLY A 66 -3.94 2.31 -10.21
C GLY A 66 -2.53 1.80 -9.87
N THR A 67 -1.47 2.57 -10.17
CA THR A 67 -0.12 2.25 -9.70
C THR A 67 0.09 2.68 -8.25
N THR A 68 0.80 1.86 -7.48
CA THR A 68 1.16 2.12 -6.07
C THR A 68 2.63 1.79 -5.88
N LYS A 69 3.37 2.58 -5.08
CA LYS A 69 4.79 2.31 -4.84
C LYS A 69 5.01 1.03 -4.05
N LEU A 70 5.88 0.14 -4.56
CA LEU A 70 6.23 -1.14 -3.95
C LEU A 70 7.51 -1.05 -3.12
N CYS A 71 8.59 -0.57 -3.73
CA CYS A 71 9.91 -0.45 -3.11
C CYS A 71 10.82 0.53 -3.88
N SER A 72 11.99 0.86 -3.31
CA SER A 72 13.05 1.58 -4.02
C SER A 72 14.38 1.53 -3.27
N ASN A 73 15.49 1.60 -4.00
CA ASN A 73 16.84 1.86 -3.48
C ASN A 73 17.52 2.99 -4.29
N SER A 74 18.85 3.03 -4.35
CA SER A 74 19.63 4.02 -5.13
C SER A 74 19.57 3.81 -6.65
N ASP A 75 19.37 2.58 -7.09
CA ASP A 75 19.51 2.18 -8.50
C ASP A 75 18.15 2.03 -9.19
N LEU A 76 17.11 1.68 -8.41
CA LEU A 76 15.81 1.26 -8.90
C LEU A 76 14.67 1.76 -8.01
N ILE A 77 13.63 2.32 -8.63
CA ILE A 77 12.31 2.56 -8.06
C ILE A 77 11.34 1.56 -8.70
N VAL A 78 10.45 0.99 -7.89
CA VAL A 78 9.46 0.02 -8.34
C VAL A 78 8.07 0.43 -7.84
N ASP A 79 7.18 0.64 -8.79
CA ASP A 79 5.74 0.76 -8.56
C ASP A 79 5.05 -0.53 -9.05
N PHE A 80 3.86 -0.84 -8.55
CA PHE A 80 3.08 -2.01 -8.97
C PHE A 80 1.62 -1.68 -9.26
N SER A 81 1.01 -2.48 -10.12
CA SER A 81 -0.44 -2.58 -10.30
C SER A 81 -0.86 -4.04 -10.47
N SER A 82 -2.11 -4.35 -10.10
CA SER A 82 -2.71 -5.68 -10.19
C SER A 82 -3.85 -5.69 -11.20
N SER A 83 -4.13 -6.83 -11.81
CA SER A 83 -5.35 -7.07 -12.61
C SER A 83 -5.63 -8.58 -12.72
N PRO A 84 -6.90 -9.03 -12.70
CA PRO A 84 -7.22 -10.42 -13.04
C PRO A 84 -6.82 -10.75 -14.48
N ASN A 85 -6.39 -11.98 -14.74
CA ASN A 85 -6.06 -12.47 -16.08
C ASN A 85 -7.35 -12.92 -16.81
N PRO A 86 -7.83 -12.25 -17.88
CA PRO A 86 -9.12 -12.57 -18.48
C PRO A 86 -9.13 -13.95 -19.14
N GLY A 87 -9.94 -14.87 -18.60
CA GLY A 87 -10.05 -16.25 -19.11
C GLY A 87 -9.26 -17.29 -18.30
N SER A 88 -8.56 -16.89 -17.24
CA SER A 88 -8.01 -17.81 -16.23
C SER A 88 -8.38 -17.35 -14.82
N ASP A 89 -7.95 -18.12 -13.82
CA ASP A 89 -8.14 -17.82 -12.39
C ASP A 89 -6.86 -17.22 -11.75
N GLU A 90 -6.04 -16.57 -12.59
CA GLU A 90 -4.81 -15.90 -12.18
C GLU A 90 -5.02 -14.39 -11.94
N VAL A 91 -4.13 -13.81 -11.13
CA VAL A 91 -3.90 -12.37 -11.07
C VAL A 91 -2.54 -12.06 -11.69
N VAL A 92 -2.50 -11.12 -12.63
CA VAL A 92 -1.27 -10.53 -13.15
C VAL A 92 -0.90 -9.33 -12.30
N VAL A 93 0.33 -9.30 -11.79
CA VAL A 93 0.91 -8.12 -11.14
C VAL A 93 2.01 -7.57 -12.04
N LYS A 94 1.83 -6.33 -12.48
CA LYS A 94 2.83 -5.58 -13.24
C LYS A 94 3.71 -4.81 -12.26
N LEU A 95 5.03 -4.90 -12.43
CA LEU A 95 6.03 -4.10 -11.74
C LEU A 95 6.61 -3.08 -12.72
N GLY A 96 6.26 -1.81 -12.53
CA GLY A 96 6.85 -0.70 -13.28
C GLY A 96 8.23 -0.36 -12.71
N LEU A 97 9.26 -0.50 -13.54
CA LEU A 97 10.65 -0.24 -13.19
C LEU A 97 11.07 1.15 -13.67
N LEU A 98 11.69 1.94 -12.80
CA LEU A 98 12.28 3.24 -13.12
C LEU A 98 13.69 3.34 -12.53
N ILE A 99 14.67 3.73 -13.35
CA ILE A 99 16.03 4.04 -12.89
C ILE A 99 16.14 5.55 -12.59
N PRO A 100 16.29 5.96 -11.31
CA PRO A 100 16.48 7.37 -10.95
C PRO A 100 17.95 7.85 -11.05
N GLY A 101 18.92 6.93 -11.09
CA GLY A 101 20.35 7.23 -11.09
C GLY A 101 20.99 7.21 -12.48
N PRO A 102 22.28 7.61 -12.61
CA PRO A 102 23.00 7.61 -13.88
C PRO A 102 23.55 6.23 -14.31
N ARG A 103 23.20 5.15 -13.59
CA ARG A 103 23.71 3.79 -13.82
C ARG A 103 22.80 3.02 -14.79
N ARG A 104 23.37 2.10 -15.57
CA ARG A 104 22.64 1.18 -16.47
C ARG A 104 22.42 -0.15 -15.75
N LEU A 105 21.22 -0.73 -15.85
CA LEU A 105 20.88 -2.02 -15.26
C LEU A 105 20.60 -3.06 -16.36
N LYS A 106 20.95 -4.32 -16.13
CA LYS A 106 20.60 -5.47 -16.99
C LYS A 106 20.23 -6.69 -16.15
N ASP A 107 19.80 -7.75 -16.83
CA ASP A 107 19.49 -9.06 -16.24
C ASP A 107 18.54 -8.92 -15.04
N ILE A 108 17.50 -8.10 -15.20
CA ILE A 108 16.57 -7.76 -14.13
C ILE A 108 15.52 -8.87 -14.02
N GLU A 109 15.55 -9.62 -12.92
CA GLU A 109 14.62 -10.71 -12.62
C GLU A 109 13.88 -10.40 -11.31
N ALA A 110 12.57 -10.62 -11.30
CA ALA A 110 11.75 -10.61 -10.08
C ALA A 110 11.21 -12.00 -9.79
N ASN A 111 11.44 -12.49 -8.57
CA ASN A 111 10.89 -13.76 -8.08
C ASN A 111 10.15 -13.53 -6.75
N VAL A 112 9.04 -14.27 -6.57
CA VAL A 112 8.18 -14.19 -5.39
C VAL A 112 8.08 -15.57 -4.74
N VAL A 113 8.12 -15.59 -3.40
CA VAL A 113 8.02 -16.82 -2.61
C VAL A 113 6.58 -17.30 -2.60
N ASP A 114 6.38 -18.53 -3.06
CA ASP A 114 5.07 -19.19 -3.16
C ASP A 114 4.45 -19.44 -1.78
N THR A 115 3.12 -19.35 -1.70
CA THR A 115 2.33 -19.68 -0.51
C THR A 115 1.29 -20.76 -0.81
N LEU A 116 0.56 -21.19 0.21
CA LEU A 116 -0.58 -22.10 0.04
C LEU A 116 -1.70 -21.47 -0.81
N ASN A 117 -1.84 -20.14 -0.78
CA ASN A 117 -2.97 -19.41 -1.37
C ASN A 117 -2.61 -18.60 -2.63
N ALA A 118 -1.33 -18.41 -2.96
CA ALA A 118 -0.90 -17.91 -4.27
C ALA A 118 0.44 -18.52 -4.67
N ARG A 119 0.56 -18.93 -5.93
CA ARG A 119 1.82 -19.45 -6.52
C ARG A 119 2.16 -18.71 -7.80
N MET A 120 3.43 -18.34 -7.95
CA MET A 120 3.96 -17.66 -9.13
C MET A 120 4.10 -18.65 -10.29
N VAL A 121 3.43 -18.33 -11.41
CA VAL A 121 3.33 -19.17 -12.60
C VAL A 121 4.53 -18.94 -13.50
N ARG A 122 5.66 -19.57 -13.16
CA ARG A 122 6.96 -19.40 -13.83
C ARG A 122 7.06 -20.01 -15.25
N SER A 123 5.97 -20.55 -15.77
CA SER A 123 5.84 -20.89 -17.20
C SER A 123 5.48 -19.67 -18.06
N GLU A 124 4.84 -18.66 -17.47
CA GLU A 124 4.53 -17.42 -18.17
C GLU A 124 5.76 -16.49 -18.23
N PRO A 125 6.03 -15.84 -19.37
CA PRO A 125 7.16 -14.93 -19.52
C PRO A 125 6.91 -13.59 -18.83
N GLY A 126 7.96 -12.76 -18.73
CA GLY A 126 7.86 -11.38 -18.27
C GLY A 126 8.31 -11.12 -16.83
N PHE A 127 8.64 -12.16 -16.06
CA PHE A 127 9.29 -11.98 -14.75
C PHE A 127 10.81 -11.72 -14.84
N VAL A 128 11.39 -11.85 -16.03
CA VAL A 128 12.75 -11.42 -16.41
C VAL A 128 12.65 -10.38 -17.51
N LEU A 129 13.46 -9.32 -17.44
CA LEU A 129 13.65 -8.33 -18.49
C LEU A 129 15.01 -8.56 -19.20
N PRO A 130 15.03 -9.06 -20.45
CA PRO A 130 16.29 -9.34 -21.17
C PRO A 130 17.01 -8.09 -21.70
N ALA A 131 16.35 -6.92 -21.68
CA ALA A 131 16.92 -5.66 -22.14
C ALA A 131 17.58 -4.91 -20.99
N SER A 132 18.73 -4.27 -21.26
CA SER A 132 19.31 -3.31 -20.32
C SER A 132 18.45 -2.04 -20.26
N LEU A 133 18.14 -1.55 -19.06
CA LEU A 133 17.51 -0.24 -18.86
C LEU A 133 18.57 0.83 -18.60
N SER A 134 18.41 1.98 -19.25
CA SER A 134 19.22 3.18 -19.12
C SER A 134 18.63 4.14 -18.06
N PRO A 135 19.40 5.14 -17.58
CA PRO A 135 18.87 6.25 -16.80
C PRO A 135 17.66 6.91 -17.46
N GLY A 136 16.54 7.01 -16.73
CA GLY A 136 15.28 7.57 -17.26
C GLY A 136 14.50 6.69 -18.23
N GLU A 137 14.97 5.48 -18.55
CA GLU A 137 14.14 4.48 -19.23
C GLU A 137 13.21 3.77 -18.24
N HIS A 138 12.07 3.30 -18.77
CA HIS A 138 11.06 2.55 -18.04
C HIS A 138 11.07 1.10 -18.49
N GLY A 139 11.03 0.17 -17.54
CA GLY A 139 10.76 -1.25 -17.80
C GLY A 139 9.45 -1.69 -17.18
N GLU A 140 8.97 -2.85 -17.59
CA GLU A 140 7.86 -3.54 -16.92
C GLU A 140 8.23 -5.02 -16.75
N LEU A 141 7.97 -5.58 -15.57
CA LEU A 141 7.92 -7.02 -15.36
C LEU A 141 6.46 -7.42 -15.12
N SER A 142 6.05 -8.59 -15.62
CA SER A 142 4.72 -9.17 -15.37
C SER A 142 4.87 -10.47 -14.57
N LEU A 143 4.17 -10.56 -13.43
CA LEU A 143 4.17 -11.70 -12.53
C LEU A 143 2.78 -12.32 -12.50
N HIS A 144 2.65 -13.55 -12.99
CA HIS A 144 1.39 -14.31 -12.97
C HIS A 144 1.25 -15.08 -11.65
N PHE A 145 0.10 -14.98 -10.99
CA PHE A 145 -0.20 -15.68 -9.74
C PHE A 145 -1.47 -16.53 -9.84
N ALA A 146 -1.31 -17.85 -9.78
CA ALA A 146 -2.43 -18.77 -9.61
C ALA A 146 -2.90 -18.76 -8.16
N LEU A 147 -4.18 -18.41 -7.93
CA LEU A 147 -4.75 -18.28 -6.59
C LEU A 147 -5.32 -19.62 -6.08
N GLY A 148 -4.94 -19.99 -4.86
CA GLY A 148 -5.53 -21.12 -4.11
C GLY A 148 -6.81 -20.73 -3.35
N SER A 149 -7.00 -19.44 -3.06
CA SER A 149 -8.26 -18.88 -2.58
C SER A 149 -8.41 -17.43 -3.04
N LYS A 150 -9.62 -17.05 -3.46
CA LYS A 150 -9.98 -15.66 -3.83
C LYS A 150 -10.55 -14.87 -2.66
N THR A 151 -10.81 -15.51 -1.51
CA THR A 151 -11.36 -14.89 -0.29
C THR A 151 -10.32 -14.78 0.83
N LEU A 152 -9.03 -14.62 0.47
CA LEU A 152 -7.94 -14.44 1.40
C LEU A 152 -6.90 -13.44 0.86
N SER A 153 -6.80 -12.28 1.50
CA SER A 153 -5.74 -11.30 1.24
C SER A 153 -4.47 -11.65 2.01
N GLN A 154 -3.32 -11.41 1.41
CA GLN A 154 -2.01 -11.77 1.95
C GLN A 154 -0.91 -10.79 1.50
N THR A 155 0.27 -10.88 2.13
CA THR A 155 1.46 -10.15 1.68
C THR A 155 2.52 -11.15 1.27
N LEU A 156 2.81 -11.22 -0.03
CA LEU A 156 3.85 -12.06 -0.59
C LEU A 156 5.23 -11.41 -0.40
N ARG A 157 6.25 -12.24 -0.19
CA ARG A 157 7.65 -11.80 -0.11
C ARG A 157 8.30 -12.03 -1.45
N GLY A 158 8.97 -11.02 -1.99
CA GLY A 158 9.71 -11.14 -3.24
C GLY A 158 11.07 -10.47 -3.21
N THR A 159 11.85 -10.73 -4.25
CA THR A 159 13.16 -10.16 -4.50
C THR A 159 13.24 -9.77 -5.96
N ILE A 160 13.78 -8.58 -6.25
CA ILE A 160 14.32 -8.25 -7.57
C ILE A 160 15.85 -8.37 -7.50
N THR A 161 16.43 -9.12 -8.43
CA THR A 161 17.87 -9.17 -8.70
C THR A 161 18.17 -8.50 -10.02
N TYR A 162 19.33 -7.84 -10.11
CA TYR A 162 19.78 -7.15 -11.32
C TYR A 162 21.30 -7.07 -11.33
N LEU A 163 21.91 -6.83 -12.49
CA LEU A 163 23.31 -6.44 -12.60
C LEU A 163 23.39 -4.95 -12.95
N VAL A 164 24.19 -4.20 -12.20
CA VAL A 164 24.55 -2.81 -12.55
C VAL A 164 25.78 -2.83 -13.42
N GLU A 165 25.78 -2.11 -14.53
CA GLU A 165 26.95 -2.00 -15.41
C GLU A 165 27.87 -0.86 -14.94
N GLU A 166 29.17 -1.16 -14.93
CA GLU A 166 30.27 -0.27 -14.52
C GLU A 166 31.44 -0.41 -15.50
N GLU A 167 32.42 0.51 -15.46
CA GLU A 167 33.51 0.55 -16.46
C GLU A 167 34.36 -0.75 -16.47
N ASP A 168 34.58 -1.35 -15.30
CA ASP A 168 35.35 -2.60 -15.12
C ASP A 168 34.49 -3.88 -15.16
N GLY A 169 33.17 -3.80 -15.41
CA GLY A 169 32.32 -4.98 -15.50
C GLY A 169 30.87 -4.78 -15.04
N SER A 170 30.38 -5.64 -14.14
CA SER A 170 29.02 -5.53 -13.62
C SER A 170 28.87 -6.03 -12.17
N MET A 171 28.26 -5.22 -11.33
CA MET A 171 28.06 -5.48 -9.90
C MET A 171 26.64 -5.99 -9.61
N PRO A 172 26.46 -7.08 -8.83
CA PRO A 172 25.14 -7.62 -8.53
C PRO A 172 24.38 -6.74 -7.53
N GLY A 173 23.19 -6.32 -7.92
CA GLY A 173 22.23 -5.59 -7.11
C GLY A 173 21.03 -6.46 -6.70
N LYS A 174 20.42 -6.09 -5.58
CA LYS A 174 19.27 -6.79 -5.02
C LYS A 174 18.33 -5.83 -4.28
N LEU A 175 17.02 -6.02 -4.46
CA LEU A 175 15.96 -5.28 -3.78
C LEU A 175 14.86 -6.24 -3.29
N ASP A 176 14.79 -6.48 -1.98
CA ASP A 176 13.71 -7.26 -1.36
C ASP A 176 12.43 -6.41 -1.21
N PHE A 177 11.26 -7.03 -1.43
CA PHE A 177 9.96 -6.36 -1.39
C PHE A 177 8.85 -7.18 -0.71
N ARG A 178 7.74 -6.49 -0.41
CA ARG A 178 6.51 -7.04 0.16
C ARG A 178 5.31 -6.63 -0.70
N LEU A 179 4.85 -7.55 -1.54
CA LEU A 179 3.73 -7.34 -2.45
C LEU A 179 2.41 -7.67 -1.73
N PRO A 180 1.52 -6.69 -1.48
CA PRO A 180 0.15 -7.01 -1.08
C PRO A 180 -0.55 -7.69 -2.27
N LEU A 181 -1.28 -8.76 -1.99
CA LEU A 181 -2.13 -9.47 -2.94
C LEU A 181 -3.49 -9.70 -2.26
N ARG A 182 -4.50 -9.01 -2.75
CA ARG A 182 -5.82 -8.82 -2.14
C ARG A 182 -6.88 -9.69 -2.81
N SER A 183 -8.02 -9.90 -2.14
CA SER A 183 -9.22 -10.46 -2.76
C SER A 183 -9.68 -9.56 -3.92
N THR A 184 -9.65 -8.24 -3.72
CA THR A 184 -10.04 -7.26 -4.75
C THR A 184 -9.20 -7.34 -6.03
N ASP A 185 -7.95 -7.81 -5.96
CA ASP A 185 -7.06 -7.93 -7.13
C ASP A 185 -7.54 -9.01 -8.14
N SER A 186 -8.48 -9.87 -7.72
CA SER A 186 -9.15 -10.87 -8.56
C SER A 186 -10.53 -10.45 -9.10
N LEU A 187 -10.95 -9.20 -8.84
CA LEU A 187 -12.23 -8.66 -9.29
C LEU A 187 -12.11 -7.98 -10.67
N LEU A 188 -13.15 -8.15 -11.48
CA LEU A 188 -13.32 -7.51 -12.77
C LEU A 188 -14.16 -6.23 -12.61
N SER A 189 -13.60 -5.10 -13.03
CA SER A 189 -14.34 -3.84 -13.17
C SER A 189 -15.28 -3.91 -14.37
N VAL A 190 -16.57 -4.14 -14.10
CA VAL A 190 -17.63 -4.30 -15.10
C VAL A 190 -18.63 -3.16 -14.95
N MET A 191 -19.10 -2.57 -16.05
CA MET A 191 -20.16 -1.56 -16.02
C MET A 191 -21.55 -2.21 -15.95
N ILE A 192 -22.45 -1.63 -15.16
CA ILE A 192 -23.84 -2.04 -15.00
C ILE A 192 -24.74 -0.80 -15.03
N SER A 193 -25.98 -0.91 -15.53
CA SER A 193 -26.91 0.23 -15.46
C SER A 193 -27.43 0.42 -14.04
N LYS A 194 -27.77 1.66 -13.67
CA LYS A 194 -28.41 1.98 -12.39
C LYS A 194 -29.70 1.17 -12.16
N ASN A 195 -30.46 0.89 -13.21
CA ASN A 195 -31.68 0.08 -13.11
C ASN A 195 -31.35 -1.37 -12.74
N ASP A 196 -30.40 -1.98 -13.44
CA ASP A 196 -30.06 -3.40 -13.25
C ASP A 196 -29.36 -3.61 -11.90
N PHE A 197 -28.53 -2.66 -11.47
CA PHE A 197 -27.95 -2.62 -10.12
C PHE A 197 -29.03 -2.50 -9.02
N SER A 198 -30.09 -1.72 -9.26
CA SER A 198 -31.23 -1.61 -8.34
C SER A 198 -32.03 -2.91 -8.28
N CYS A 199 -32.29 -3.54 -9.42
CA CYS A 199 -32.92 -4.87 -9.50
C CYS A 199 -32.08 -5.95 -8.81
N LEU A 200 -30.75 -5.92 -8.99
CA LEU A 200 -29.80 -6.83 -8.37
C LEU A 200 -29.83 -6.74 -6.84
N LEU A 201 -29.82 -5.51 -6.29
CA LEU A 201 -29.91 -5.28 -4.85
C LEU A 201 -31.26 -5.69 -4.24
N ALA A 202 -32.33 -5.71 -5.04
CA ALA A 202 -33.67 -6.14 -4.61
C ALA A 202 -33.93 -7.65 -4.82
N GLY A 203 -33.18 -8.30 -5.72
CA GLY A 203 -33.47 -9.65 -6.22
C GLY A 203 -32.90 -10.82 -5.40
N GLY A 204 -32.34 -10.59 -4.20
CA GLY A 204 -31.83 -11.65 -3.31
C GLY A 204 -30.48 -12.27 -3.71
N ASN A 205 -29.87 -11.86 -4.83
CA ASN A 205 -28.61 -12.42 -5.30
C ASN A 205 -27.36 -11.90 -4.55
N VAL A 206 -27.56 -10.98 -3.58
CA VAL A 206 -26.49 -10.31 -2.81
C VAL A 206 -26.93 -10.09 -1.35
N ASP A 207 -27.35 -11.18 -0.71
CA ASP A 207 -27.92 -11.22 0.64
C ASP A 207 -26.87 -11.05 1.74
N PHE A 208 -25.65 -11.56 1.55
CA PHE A 208 -24.57 -11.39 2.52
C PHE A 208 -24.01 -9.97 2.45
N SER A 209 -23.64 -9.43 3.61
CA SER A 209 -23.15 -8.06 3.70
C SER A 209 -22.15 -7.87 4.82
N ALA A 210 -21.23 -6.93 4.60
CA ALA A 210 -20.24 -6.49 5.57
C ALA A 210 -20.11 -4.96 5.51
N SER A 211 -19.58 -4.35 6.56
CA SER A 211 -19.28 -2.91 6.55
C SER A 211 -18.16 -2.54 7.51
N ALA A 212 -17.42 -1.48 7.17
CA ALA A 212 -16.44 -0.88 8.05
C ALA A 212 -16.57 0.65 8.03
N GLN A 213 -16.39 1.24 9.21
CA GLN A 213 -16.21 2.68 9.40
C GLN A 213 -14.78 2.96 9.87
N PHE A 214 -14.17 4.01 9.33
CA PHE A 214 -12.81 4.45 9.68
C PHE A 214 -12.62 5.94 9.38
N VAL A 215 -11.54 6.52 9.88
CA VAL A 215 -11.17 7.91 9.61
C VAL A 215 -10.20 7.96 8.42
N SER A 216 -10.38 8.90 7.50
CA SER A 216 -9.44 9.13 6.39
C SER A 216 -9.36 10.60 5.97
N GLU A 217 -8.14 11.10 5.86
CA GLU A 217 -7.78 12.46 5.43
C GLU A 217 -8.05 12.71 3.93
N TYR A 218 -8.10 11.65 3.13
CA TYR A 218 -8.34 11.73 1.68
C TYR A 218 -9.66 12.42 1.34
N SER A 219 -9.72 13.12 0.20
CA SER A 219 -11.01 13.63 -0.30
C SER A 219 -11.90 12.47 -0.75
N PHE A 220 -13.20 12.69 -0.82
CA PHE A 220 -14.15 11.71 -1.36
C PHE A 220 -13.76 11.27 -2.79
N ARG A 221 -13.23 12.18 -3.61
CA ARG A 221 -12.75 11.89 -4.97
C ARG A 221 -11.49 11.01 -4.98
N ASP A 222 -10.57 11.21 -4.05
CA ASP A 222 -9.35 10.39 -3.95
C ASP A 222 -9.67 8.97 -3.49
N LEU A 223 -10.62 8.84 -2.55
CA LEU A 223 -11.15 7.55 -2.11
C LEU A 223 -11.85 6.81 -3.26
N LEU A 224 -12.74 7.49 -3.99
CA LEU A 224 -13.40 6.91 -5.16
C LEU A 224 -12.39 6.47 -6.23
N THR A 225 -11.40 7.32 -6.53
CA THR A 225 -10.29 7.02 -7.44
C THR A 225 -9.52 5.77 -6.98
N LYS A 226 -9.13 5.69 -5.70
CA LYS A 226 -8.45 4.53 -5.12
C LYS A 226 -9.29 3.25 -5.24
N ILE A 227 -10.57 3.28 -4.87
CA ILE A 227 -11.45 2.11 -4.96
C ILE A 227 -11.63 1.65 -6.43
N THR A 228 -11.79 2.58 -7.38
CA THR A 228 -11.94 2.22 -8.79
C THR A 228 -10.67 1.63 -9.41
N PHE A 229 -9.51 2.28 -9.26
CA PHE A 229 -8.29 1.86 -9.94
C PHE A 229 -7.43 0.83 -9.19
N VAL A 230 -7.60 0.70 -7.87
CA VAL A 230 -6.81 -0.22 -7.02
C VAL A 230 -7.68 -1.35 -6.45
N GLY A 231 -8.99 -1.12 -6.30
CA GLY A 231 -9.97 -2.14 -5.89
C GLY A 231 -10.77 -2.76 -7.05
N HIS A 232 -10.58 -2.27 -8.29
CA HIS A 232 -11.20 -2.78 -9.53
C HIS A 232 -12.73 -2.68 -9.59
N PHE A 233 -13.28 -1.55 -9.14
CA PHE A 233 -14.73 -1.25 -9.18
C PHE A 233 -15.10 -0.18 -10.21
N SER A 234 -16.20 -0.38 -10.94
CA SER A 234 -16.85 0.68 -11.72
C SER A 234 -17.75 1.53 -10.82
N VAL A 235 -17.95 2.81 -11.17
CA VAL A 235 -18.90 3.70 -10.51
C VAL A 235 -20.26 3.59 -11.22
N VAL A 236 -21.31 3.23 -10.47
CA VAL A 236 -22.68 3.10 -10.98
C VAL A 236 -23.47 4.39 -10.79
N GLU A 237 -23.27 5.06 -9.65
CA GLU A 237 -23.92 6.32 -9.29
C GLU A 237 -23.08 7.06 -8.25
N GLU A 238 -23.01 8.39 -8.37
CA GLU A 238 -22.39 9.30 -7.39
C GLU A 238 -23.42 10.39 -7.00
N VAL A 239 -23.66 10.57 -5.71
CA VAL A 239 -24.59 11.57 -5.15
C VAL A 239 -23.95 12.24 -3.94
N GLY A 240 -23.43 13.46 -4.12
CA GLY A 240 -22.81 14.25 -3.06
C GLY A 240 -21.50 13.62 -2.57
N SER A 241 -21.50 13.05 -1.38
CA SER A 241 -20.35 12.32 -0.81
C SER A 241 -20.68 10.84 -0.56
N ALA A 242 -21.53 10.28 -1.43
CA ALA A 242 -21.86 8.86 -1.50
C ALA A 242 -21.73 8.34 -2.93
N ALA A 243 -21.21 7.12 -3.11
CA ALA A 243 -21.14 6.45 -4.40
C ALA A 243 -21.50 4.96 -4.30
N SER A 244 -22.27 4.49 -5.28
CA SER A 244 -22.56 3.08 -5.54
C SER A 244 -21.57 2.55 -6.57
N LEU A 245 -20.93 1.43 -6.25
CA LEU A 245 -19.83 0.83 -7.00
C LEU A 245 -20.12 -0.65 -7.30
N TYR A 246 -19.61 -1.14 -8.43
CA TYR A 246 -19.86 -2.52 -8.88
C TYR A 246 -18.63 -3.19 -9.49
N ALA A 247 -18.46 -4.47 -9.18
CA ALA A 247 -17.49 -5.37 -9.79
C ALA A 247 -18.07 -6.79 -9.85
N THR A 248 -17.41 -7.70 -10.55
CA THR A 248 -17.72 -9.15 -10.51
C THR A 248 -16.48 -9.97 -10.21
N THR A 249 -16.63 -11.15 -9.61
CA THR A 249 -15.55 -12.15 -9.62
C THR A 249 -15.32 -12.68 -11.04
N THR A 250 -14.21 -13.41 -11.28
CA THR A 250 -14.00 -14.10 -12.58
C THR A 250 -15.08 -15.12 -12.94
N ALA A 251 -15.86 -15.59 -11.94
CA ALA A 251 -17.01 -16.46 -12.14
C ALA A 251 -18.33 -15.71 -12.42
N GLY A 252 -18.29 -14.37 -12.55
CA GLY A 252 -19.46 -13.52 -12.80
C GLY A 252 -20.30 -13.20 -11.56
N ASN A 253 -19.90 -13.65 -10.36
CA ASN A 253 -20.65 -13.35 -9.14
C ASN A 253 -20.55 -11.85 -8.79
N PRO A 254 -21.68 -11.17 -8.51
CA PRO A 254 -21.72 -9.73 -8.28
C PRO A 254 -21.11 -9.30 -6.95
N VAL A 255 -20.41 -8.17 -6.95
CA VAL A 255 -19.89 -7.49 -5.75
C VAL A 255 -20.34 -6.02 -5.80
N CYS A 256 -21.25 -5.65 -4.91
CA CYS A 256 -21.84 -4.31 -4.83
C CYS A 256 -21.27 -3.55 -3.63
N VAL A 257 -20.71 -2.37 -3.84
CA VAL A 257 -20.07 -1.56 -2.80
C VAL A 257 -20.74 -0.20 -2.66
N LEU A 258 -20.82 0.30 -1.42
CA LEU A 258 -21.37 1.60 -1.07
C LEU A 258 -20.33 2.40 -0.27
N LEU A 259 -19.69 3.36 -0.93
CA LEU A 259 -18.80 4.34 -0.31
C LEU A 259 -19.62 5.53 0.20
N LYS A 260 -19.37 5.98 1.42
CA LYS A 260 -19.88 7.25 1.98
C LYS A 260 -18.77 7.97 2.74
N LYS A 261 -18.70 9.31 2.65
CA LYS A 261 -17.82 10.14 3.47
C LYS A 261 -18.60 11.28 4.15
N ASN A 262 -18.51 11.34 5.47
CA ASN A 262 -19.03 12.41 6.31
C ASN A 262 -17.84 13.07 7.02
N GLU A 263 -17.42 14.26 6.55
CA GLU A 263 -16.22 14.94 7.04
C GLU A 263 -14.96 14.06 6.92
N GLU A 264 -14.37 13.62 8.03
CA GLU A 264 -13.23 12.69 8.06
C GLU A 264 -13.67 11.21 8.12
N ASN A 265 -14.92 10.94 8.49
CA ASN A 265 -15.45 9.58 8.63
C ASN A 265 -15.81 8.97 7.28
N VAL A 266 -15.18 7.85 6.94
CA VAL A 266 -15.50 7.02 5.78
C VAL A 266 -16.27 5.79 6.24
N HIS A 267 -17.33 5.45 5.52
CA HIS A 267 -18.06 4.20 5.65
C HIS A 267 -18.01 3.45 4.32
N ILE A 268 -17.57 2.19 4.34
CA ILE A 268 -17.64 1.27 3.21
C ILE A 268 -18.57 0.12 3.60
N GLY A 269 -19.63 -0.10 2.82
CA GLY A 269 -20.45 -1.30 2.90
C GLY A 269 -20.27 -2.16 1.64
N CYS A 270 -20.32 -3.48 1.78
CA CYS A 270 -20.29 -4.44 0.67
C CYS A 270 -21.49 -5.40 0.75
N LYS A 271 -21.99 -5.81 -0.41
CA LYS A 271 -23.02 -6.83 -0.61
C LYS A 271 -22.61 -7.80 -1.72
N THR A 272 -22.68 -9.11 -1.47
CA THR A 272 -22.33 -10.17 -2.44
C THR A 272 -22.96 -11.52 -2.05
N GLY A 273 -22.71 -12.57 -2.82
CA GLY A 273 -23.26 -13.92 -2.63
C GLY A 273 -22.51 -14.81 -1.63
N ASP A 274 -21.44 -14.33 -1.00
CA ASP A 274 -20.65 -15.06 0.02
C ASP A 274 -20.19 -14.10 1.14
N GLN A 275 -20.34 -14.51 2.40
CA GLN A 275 -20.00 -13.65 3.54
C GLN A 275 -18.49 -13.39 3.66
N LYS A 276 -17.63 -14.38 3.39
CA LYS A 276 -16.17 -14.21 3.52
C LYS A 276 -15.65 -13.25 2.46
N LEU A 277 -16.21 -13.30 1.25
CA LEU A 277 -15.94 -12.31 0.20
C LEU A 277 -16.41 -10.92 0.63
N ALA A 278 -17.60 -10.79 1.24
CA ALA A 278 -18.08 -9.51 1.77
C ALA A 278 -17.12 -8.92 2.82
N ASP A 279 -16.71 -9.73 3.80
CA ASP A 279 -15.83 -9.34 4.90
C ASP A 279 -14.45 -8.89 4.36
N VAL A 280 -13.81 -9.72 3.54
CA VAL A 280 -12.44 -9.45 3.05
C VAL A 280 -12.40 -8.29 2.04
N VAL A 281 -13.42 -8.12 1.18
CA VAL A 281 -13.51 -6.93 0.30
C VAL A 281 -13.62 -5.65 1.11
N VAL A 282 -14.34 -5.65 2.24
CA VAL A 282 -14.42 -4.49 3.13
C VAL A 282 -13.09 -4.20 3.83
N GLU A 283 -12.31 -5.21 4.22
CA GLU A 283 -10.97 -5.03 4.78
C GLU A 283 -9.96 -4.53 3.73
N ASP A 284 -9.97 -5.09 2.51
CA ASP A 284 -9.11 -4.67 1.39
C ASP A 284 -9.35 -3.20 1.00
N LEU A 285 -10.63 -2.82 0.82
CA LEU A 285 -10.99 -1.44 0.49
C LEU A 285 -10.66 -0.47 1.63
N LYS A 286 -10.64 -0.93 2.88
CA LYS A 286 -10.18 -0.14 4.03
C LYS A 286 -8.66 0.04 4.04
N ASP A 287 -7.84 -0.97 3.71
CA ASP A 287 -6.38 -0.77 3.52
C ASP A 287 -6.14 0.25 2.40
N ILE A 288 -6.75 0.03 1.22
CA ILE A 288 -6.66 0.93 0.05
C ILE A 288 -6.99 2.40 0.41
N CYS A 289 -8.02 2.61 1.25
CA CYS A 289 -8.49 3.93 1.67
C CYS A 289 -7.80 4.54 2.91
N THR A 290 -6.89 3.82 3.58
CA THR A 290 -6.11 4.32 4.73
C THR A 290 -4.60 4.35 4.49
N ARG A 291 -4.11 3.57 3.54
CA ARG A 291 -2.70 3.50 3.13
C ARG A 291 -2.27 4.75 2.35
N ARG A 292 -1.29 5.44 2.92
CA ARG A 292 -0.57 6.59 2.35
C ARG A 292 0.47 6.17 1.32
#